data_AF-A0A7D5GHH0-F1
#
_entry.id   AF-A0A7D5GHH0-F1
#
_cell.length_a   1.000
_cell.length_b   1.000
_cell.length_c   1.000
_cell.angle_alpha   90.00
_cell.angle_beta   90.00
_cell.angle_gamma   90.00
#
_symmetry.space_group_name_H-M   'P 1'
#
loop_
_entity.id
_entity.type
_entity.pdbx_description
1 polymer ?
#
loop_
_entity_poly.entity_id
_entity_poly.type
_entity_poly.pdbx_seq_one_letter_code
_entity_poly.pdbx_strand_id
1 'polypeptide(L)' 'MPECAGCGAHVTSDYHRVFSARDGELKACINCSSNRVARDAGRSEAGSM' A
#
# COMPACT_ATOMS: atom_id res chain seq x y z
N MET A 1 -11.16 -5.56 -7.01
CA MET A 1 -10.32 -4.60 -6.28
C MET A 1 -8.90 -5.13 -6.36
N PRO A 2 -7.89 -4.33 -6.75
CA PRO A 2 -6.53 -4.84 -6.87
C PRO A 2 -6.02 -5.37 -5.53
N GLU A 3 -5.13 -6.36 -5.60
CA GLU A 3 -4.56 -7.05 -4.44
C GLU A 3 -3.05 -6.85 -4.39
N CYS A 4 -2.50 -6.88 -3.17
CA CYS A 4 -1.06 -6.81 -2.98
C CYS A 4 -0.44 -8.21 -3.13
N ALA A 5 0.53 -8.35 -4.04
CA ALA A 5 1.26 -9.61 -4.22
C ALA A 5 2.09 -10.03 -2.99
N GLY A 6 2.44 -9.08 -2.12
CA GLY A 6 3.25 -9.34 -0.93
C GLY A 6 2.49 -9.90 0.28
N CYS A 7 1.19 -9.60 0.42
CA CYS A 7 0.40 -10.07 1.57
C CYS A 7 -1.04 -10.48 1.25
N GLY A 8 -1.47 -10.38 -0.01
CA GLY A 8 -2.84 -10.70 -0.44
C GLY A 8 -3.91 -9.70 -0.01
N ALA A 9 -3.55 -8.62 0.69
CA ALA A 9 -4.52 -7.62 1.12
C ALA A 9 -5.10 -6.84 -0.07
N HIS A 10 -6.40 -6.56 -0.03
CA HIS A 10 -7.05 -5.68 -0.99
C HIS A 10 -6.60 -4.23 -0.81
N VAL A 11 -6.37 -3.54 -1.92
CA VAL A 11 -6.00 -2.13 -1.98
C VAL A 11 -6.91 -1.39 -2.95
N THR A 12 -6.95 -0.06 -2.84
CA THR A 12 -7.68 0.77 -3.80
C THR A 12 -6.97 0.80 -5.15
N SER A 13 -7.73 1.06 -6.22
CA SER A 13 -7.21 1.18 -7.57
C SER A 13 -6.18 2.31 -7.70
N ASP A 14 -6.39 3.43 -7.01
CA ASP A 14 -5.45 4.55 -6.98
C ASP A 14 -4.13 4.16 -6.30
N TYR A 15 -4.20 3.43 -5.18
CA TYR A 15 -3.01 2.94 -4.49
C TYR A 15 -2.21 1.99 -5.38
N HIS A 16 -2.89 1.03 -6.01
CA HIS A 16 -2.25 0.13 -6.96
C HIS A 16 -1.60 0.92 -8.12
N ARG A 17 -2.27 1.91 -8.70
CA ARG A 17 -1.73 2.70 -9.81
C ARG A 17 -0.44 3.44 -9.46
N VAL A 18 -0.36 4.02 -8.27
CA VAL A 18 0.79 4.84 -7.85
C VAL A 18 1.96 3.99 -7.36
N PHE A 19 1.67 2.90 -6.65
CA PHE A 19 2.68 2.12 -5.94
C PHE A 19 3.04 0.79 -6.62
N SER A 20 2.42 0.44 -7.74
CA SER A 20 2.84 -0.73 -8.52
C SER A 20 4.23 -0.51 -9.12
N ALA A 21 5.00 -1.59 -9.18
CA ALA A 21 6.27 -1.59 -9.86
C ALA A 21 6.08 -1.52 -11.39
N ARG A 22 7.19 -1.43 -12.13
CA ARG A 22 7.18 -1.30 -13.60
C ARG A 22 6.53 -2.49 -14.32
N ASP A 23 6.44 -3.63 -13.66
CA ASP A 23 5.74 -4.83 -14.11
C ASP A 23 4.21 -4.75 -13.90
N GLY A 24 3.74 -3.68 -13.24
CA GLY A 24 2.33 -3.49 -12.91
C GLY A 24 1.91 -4.21 -11.63
N GLU A 25 2.83 -4.81 -10.87
CA GLU A 25 2.50 -5.51 -9.62
C GLU A 25 2.81 -4.69 -8.37
N LEU A 26 1.86 -4.68 -7.44
CA LEU A 26 2.06 -4.11 -6.12
C LEU A 26 2.77 -5.12 -5.18
N LYS A 27 4.10 -5.08 -5.17
CA LYS A 27 4.95 -5.98 -4.37
C LYS A 27 4.80 -5.82 -2.85
N ALA A 28 4.49 -4.61 -2.37
CA ALA A 28 4.25 -4.38 -0.94
C ALA A 28 3.30 -3.19 -0.70
N CYS A 29 2.19 -3.42 -0.01
CA CYS A 29 1.22 -2.37 0.34
C CYS A 29 1.40 -1.86 1.77
N ILE A 30 0.57 -0.89 2.16
CA ILE A 30 0.51 -0.36 3.53
C ILE A 30 0.15 -1.43 4.58
N ASN A 31 -0.32 -2.61 4.19
CA ASN A 31 -0.55 -3.74 5.09
C ASN A 31 0.62 -4.74 5.14
N CYS A 32 1.67 -4.55 4.35
CA CYS A 32 2.88 -5.35 4.48
C CYS A 32 3.72 -4.86 5.67
N SER A 33 4.21 -5.78 6.50
CA SER A 33 5.18 -5.50 7.57
C SER A 33 6.49 -4.94 7.01
N SER A 34 6.79 -5.30 5.76
CA SER A 34 7.99 -4.93 5.01
C SER A 34 7.95 -3.50 4.45
N ASN A 35 6.77 -2.88 4.34
CA ASN A 35 6.61 -1.53 3.78
C ASN A 35 6.45 -0.47 4.87
N ARG A 36 7.46 -0.35 5.74
CA ARG A 36 7.43 0.58 6.89
C ARG A 36 7.28 2.04 6.48
N VAL A 37 7.86 2.44 5.34
CA VAL A 37 7.79 3.83 4.85
C VAL A 37 6.37 4.21 4.44
N ALA A 38 5.66 3.37 3.69
CA ALA A 38 4.25 3.66 3.33
C ALA A 38 3.31 3.55 4.53
N ARG A 39 3.59 2.62 5.47
CA ARG A 39 2.87 2.48 6.76
C ARG A 39 2.92 3.77 7.58
N ASP A 40 4.09 4.40 7.65
CA ASP A 40 4.29 5.64 8.41
C ASP A 40 3.73 6.86 7.68
N ALA A 41 3.94 6.94 6.36
CA ALA A 41 3.40 8.02 5.53
C ALA A 41 1.86 8.09 5.52
N GLY A 42 1.17 6.93 5.52
CA GLY A 42 -0.30 6.88 5.64
C GLY A 42 -0.82 7.06 7.07
N ARG A 43 0.07 7.19 8.07
CA ARG A 43 -0.27 7.43 9.47
C ARG A 43 -0.11 8.91 9.87
N SER A 44 0.39 9.75 8.98
CA SER A 44 0.27 11.20 9.14
C SER A 44 -1.16 11.59 8.76
N GLU A 45 -1.85 12.32 9.63
CA GLU A 45 -3.21 12.90 9.44
C GLU A 45 -4.47 12.02 9.55
N ALA A 46 -4.52 11.10 10.52
CA ALA A 46 -5.81 10.64 11.07
C ALA A 46 -5.74 10.49 12.60
N GLY A 47 -5.88 11.61 13.32
CA GLY A 47 -6.06 11.58 14.78
C GLY A 47 -5.40 12.73 15.53
N SER A 48 -5.84 13.96 15.27
CA SER A 48 -5.84 15.01 16.29
C SER A 48 -7.31 15.28 16.64
N MET A 49 -7.79 14.65 17.71
CA MET A 49 -8.94 15.07 18.52
C MET A 49 -8.42 15.28 19.94
#